data_AF-A0A920RNC6-F1
#
_entry.id   AF-A0A920RNC6-F1
#
_cell.length_a   1.000
_cell.length_b   1.000
_cell.length_c   1.000
_cell.angle_alpha   90.00
_cell.angle_beta   90.00
_cell.angle_gamma   90.00
#
_symmetry.space_group_name_H-M   'P 1'
#
loop_
_entity.id
_entity.type
_entity.pdbx_description
1 polymer ?
#
loop_
_entity_poly.entity_id
_entity_poly.type
_entity_poly.pdbx_seq_one_letter_code
_entity_poly.pdbx_strand_id
1 'polypeptide(L)'
;MTRVGGPSVKPYQPAGYWRHMNFPARTWKSSAGKSVYRRGLYTWWQRMFLHPSLLAFDAPSREECTVERPRSNTPQQALVLLNDPTYVEAAAALAEGSSTRNPTAFPDDWPGRSDGCSPGNPAPKRPVS
;
A
#
# COMPACT_ATOMS: atom_id res chain seq x y z
N MET A 1 15.86 -3.11 -4.56
CA MET A 1 16.23 -2.12 -3.53
C MET A 1 16.19 -2.80 -2.16
N THR A 2 17.27 -3.42 -1.71
CA THR A 2 17.22 -4.44 -0.65
C THR A 2 18.36 -4.27 0.33
N ARG A 3 18.44 -3.12 0.99
CA ARG A 3 19.37 -2.93 2.12
C ARG A 3 18.78 -3.60 3.37
N VAL A 4 19.39 -4.71 3.76
CA VAL A 4 19.10 -5.42 5.01
C VAL A 4 19.86 -4.76 6.17
N GLY A 5 19.22 -4.63 7.33
CA GLY A 5 19.81 -3.99 8.52
C GLY A 5 19.74 -2.45 8.52
N GLY A 6 20.24 -1.82 9.59
CA GLY A 6 20.23 -0.36 9.77
C GLY A 6 19.08 0.16 10.67
N PRO A 7 19.04 1.48 10.93
CA PRO A 7 18.11 2.06 11.88
C PRO A 7 16.65 1.94 11.42
N SER A 8 15.74 1.95 12.39
CA SER A 8 14.31 1.97 12.12
C SER A 8 13.90 3.26 11.40
N VAL A 9 12.89 3.15 10.54
CA VAL A 9 12.35 4.24 9.74
C VAL A 9 10.94 4.59 10.17
N LYS A 10 10.52 5.80 9.84
CA LYS A 10 9.19 6.32 10.13
C LYS A 10 8.46 6.52 8.80
N PRO A 11 7.58 5.58 8.37
CA PRO A 11 6.80 5.73 7.15
C PRO A 11 5.80 6.90 7.27
N TYR A 12 5.05 7.16 6.21
CA TYR A 12 4.00 8.16 6.23
C TYR A 12 2.98 7.86 7.35
N GLN A 13 2.55 8.91 8.05
CA GLN A 13 1.52 8.84 9.08
C GLN A 13 0.71 10.14 9.03
N PRO A 14 -0.62 10.08 9.18
CA PRO A 14 -1.46 11.27 9.19
C PRO A 14 -1.06 12.23 10.31
N ALA A 15 -1.16 13.53 10.02
CA ALA A 15 -0.88 14.58 10.99
C ALA A 15 -1.83 14.45 12.19
N GLY A 16 -1.29 14.60 13.39
CA GLY A 16 -2.08 14.63 14.61
C GLY A 16 -2.46 13.27 15.20
N TYR A 17 -2.05 12.14 14.60
CA TYR A 17 -2.26 10.80 15.17
C TYR A 17 -1.72 10.66 16.61
N TRP A 18 -0.64 11.38 16.93
CA TRP A 18 -0.01 11.38 18.25
C TRP A 18 -0.48 12.50 19.18
N ARG A 19 -1.51 13.30 18.82
CA ARG A 19 -1.98 14.42 19.66
C ARG A 19 -2.45 14.00 21.05
N HIS A 20 -2.93 12.76 21.20
CA HIS A 20 -3.38 12.24 22.48
C HIS A 20 -2.23 11.79 23.41
N MET A 21 -0.99 11.72 22.89
CA MET A 21 0.19 11.41 23.71
C MET A 21 0.80 12.69 24.28
N ASN A 22 0.45 13.02 25.53
CA ASN A 22 0.88 14.25 26.18
C ASN A 22 2.05 14.09 27.18
N PHE A 23 2.51 12.86 27.43
CA PHE A 23 3.52 12.57 28.47
C PHE A 23 4.74 11.79 27.92
N PRO A 24 5.79 12.44 27.38
CA PRO A 24 5.89 13.80 26.85
C PRO A 24 5.28 13.94 25.44
N ALA A 25 5.02 15.17 24.98
CA ALA A 25 4.51 15.43 23.63
C ALA A 25 5.47 14.90 22.56
N ARG A 26 4.99 13.98 21.71
CA ARG A 26 5.78 13.36 20.63
C ARG A 26 5.24 13.79 19.28
N THR A 27 6.14 14.24 18.41
CA THR A 27 5.82 14.54 17.02
C THR A 27 6.34 13.45 16.10
N TRP A 28 5.48 13.01 15.18
CA TRP A 28 5.90 12.10 14.11
C TRP A 28 6.64 12.91 13.05
N LYS A 29 7.91 12.59 12.83
CA LYS A 29 8.68 13.07 11.68
C LYS A 29 8.87 11.89 10.75
N SER A 30 8.23 11.93 9.58
CA SER A 30 8.44 10.92 8.55
C SER A 30 9.89 10.92 8.11
N SER A 31 10.45 9.73 7.88
CA SER A 31 11.75 9.60 7.22
C SER A 31 11.64 10.11 5.78
N ALA A 32 12.77 10.47 5.16
CA ALA A 32 12.77 11.08 3.83
C ALA A 32 13.34 10.13 2.76
N GLY A 33 12.93 10.36 1.51
CA GLY A 33 13.44 9.68 0.32
C GLY A 33 13.21 8.16 0.33
N LYS A 34 14.22 7.42 -0.14
CA LYS A 34 14.16 5.96 -0.31
C LYS A 34 14.00 5.16 0.99
N SER A 35 14.19 5.80 2.14
CA SER A 35 14.05 5.16 3.46
C SER A 35 12.60 4.94 3.89
N VAL A 36 11.64 5.64 3.27
CA VAL A 36 10.21 5.51 3.57
C VAL A 36 9.66 4.16 3.08
N TYR A 37 10.15 3.69 1.93
CA TYR A 37 9.72 2.45 1.28
C TYR A 37 10.41 1.19 1.81
N ARG A 38 10.95 1.22 3.03
CA ARG A 38 11.56 0.02 3.61
C ARG A 38 10.48 -0.96 4.01
N ARG A 39 10.87 -2.24 4.12
CA ARG A 39 10.00 -3.31 4.63
C ARG A 39 9.42 -2.89 5.98
N GLY A 40 8.15 -3.24 6.21
CA GLY A 40 7.44 -2.95 7.46
C GLY A 40 8.19 -3.41 8.72
N LEU A 41 9.04 -4.43 8.61
CA LEU A 41 9.97 -4.90 9.65
C LEU A 41 10.87 -3.80 10.23
N TYR A 42 11.26 -2.82 9.41
CA TYR A 42 12.13 -1.71 9.84
C TYR A 42 11.33 -0.49 10.33
N THR A 43 10.00 -0.59 10.39
CA THR A 43 9.17 0.51 10.89
C THR A 43 9.41 0.72 12.38
N TRP A 44 9.52 1.98 12.78
CA TRP A 44 9.58 2.37 14.18
C TRP A 44 8.35 1.85 14.93
N TRP A 45 8.59 1.07 15.99
CA TRP A 45 7.55 0.40 16.78
C TRP A 45 7.64 0.85 18.23
N GLN A 46 6.55 1.36 18.80
CA GLN A 46 6.41 1.61 20.25
C GLN A 46 5.46 0.59 20.86
N ARG A 47 5.69 0.18 22.12
CA ARG A 47 4.92 -0.91 22.75
C ARG A 47 3.41 -0.62 22.78
N MET A 48 3.04 0.59 23.20
CA MET A 48 1.65 1.05 23.30
C MET A 48 1.08 1.66 22.01
N PHE A 49 1.93 2.08 21.07
CA PHE A 49 1.52 2.84 19.89
C PHE A 49 2.16 2.29 18.63
N LEU A 50 1.39 1.48 17.93
CA LEU A 50 1.77 0.92 16.66
C LEU A 50 1.40 1.86 15.49
N HIS A 51 2.13 1.74 14.39
CA HIS A 51 1.78 2.41 13.15
C HIS A 51 0.41 1.92 12.65
N PRO A 52 -0.50 2.81 12.21
CA PRO A 52 -1.87 2.46 11.89
C PRO A 52 -1.98 1.38 10.79
N SER A 53 -1.08 1.38 9.81
CA SER A 53 -1.11 0.38 8.73
C SER A 53 -0.71 -1.00 9.26
N LEU A 54 0.23 -1.09 10.21
CA LEU A 54 0.54 -2.36 10.88
C LEU A 54 -0.64 -2.86 11.71
N LEU A 55 -1.32 -1.96 12.44
CA LEU A 55 -2.52 -2.29 13.22
C LEU A 55 -3.64 -2.82 12.32
N ALA A 56 -3.89 -2.18 11.17
CA ALA A 56 -4.89 -2.61 10.21
C ALA A 56 -4.62 -4.01 9.62
N PHE A 57 -3.35 -4.41 9.51
CA PHE A 57 -2.94 -5.75 9.10
C PHE A 57 -2.80 -6.72 10.28
N ASP A 58 -3.58 -6.58 11.34
CA ASP A 58 -3.62 -7.49 12.47
C ASP A 58 -2.24 -7.70 13.14
N ALA A 59 -1.43 -6.65 13.24
CA ALA A 59 -0.17 -6.74 13.97
C ALA A 59 -0.43 -6.84 15.49
N PRO A 60 0.17 -7.83 16.19
CA PRO A 60 -0.09 -8.03 17.62
C PRO A 60 0.47 -6.89 18.47
N SER A 61 -0.14 -6.65 19.63
CA SER A 61 0.46 -5.81 20.67
C SER A 61 1.75 -6.47 21.18
N ARG A 62 2.73 -5.64 21.59
CA ARG A 62 3.97 -6.14 22.22
C ARG A 62 3.90 -6.18 23.75
N GLU A 63 2.73 -5.95 24.32
CA GLU A 63 2.48 -6.02 25.76
C GLU A 63 2.17 -7.46 26.21
N GLU A 64 1.79 -8.34 25.28
CA GLU A 64 1.35 -9.70 25.57
C GLU A 64 2.03 -10.70 24.63
N CYS A 65 2.19 -11.94 25.10
CA CYS A 65 2.72 -13.03 24.28
C CYS A 65 1.68 -13.46 23.25
N THR A 66 1.97 -13.23 21.97
CA THR A 66 1.16 -13.73 20.85
C THR A 66 1.79 -14.99 20.27
N VAL A 67 1.12 -16.14 20.41
CA VAL A 67 1.59 -17.43 19.88
C VAL A 67 1.36 -17.51 18.36
N GLU A 68 0.22 -17.02 17.89
CA GLU A 68 -0.16 -17.04 16.47
C GLU A 68 -0.78 -15.69 16.08
N ARG A 69 -0.46 -15.21 14.87
CA ARG A 69 -1.02 -13.99 14.34
C ARG A 69 -2.29 -14.30 13.52
N PRO A 70 -3.46 -13.73 13.87
CA PRO A 70 -4.65 -13.90 13.06
C PRO A 70 -4.45 -13.27 11.68
N ARG A 71 -4.97 -13.92 10.65
CA ARG A 71 -5.00 -13.40 9.27
C ARG A 71 -6.44 -13.09 8.91
N SER A 72 -6.85 -11.84 9.10
CA SER A 72 -8.17 -11.38 8.71
C SER A 72 -8.14 -10.84 7.28
N ASN A 73 -9.28 -10.87 6.60
CA ASN A 73 -9.50 -10.27 5.28
C ASN A 73 -10.56 -9.16 5.36
N THR A 74 -10.48 -8.34 6.41
CA THR A 74 -11.48 -7.30 6.65
C THR A 74 -11.46 -6.24 5.53
N PRO A 75 -12.63 -5.68 5.15
CA PRO A 75 -12.68 -4.62 4.12
C PRO A 75 -11.84 -3.39 4.51
N GLN A 76 -11.59 -3.19 5.81
CA GLN A 76 -10.71 -2.13 6.30
C GLN A 76 -9.27 -2.26 5.80
N GLN A 77 -8.75 -3.48 5.60
CA GLN A 77 -7.44 -3.70 5.01
C GLN A 77 -7.38 -3.23 3.55
N ALA A 78 -8.43 -3.51 2.77
CA ALA A 78 -8.54 -3.03 1.40
C ALA A 78 -8.60 -1.49 1.36
N LEU A 79 -9.30 -0.87 2.30
CA LEU A 79 -9.36 0.57 2.42
C LEU A 79 -7.99 1.17 2.74
N VAL A 80 -7.19 0.54 3.61
CA VAL A 80 -5.81 1.00 3.90
C VAL A 80 -4.93 0.94 2.66
N LEU A 81 -5.03 -0.12 1.85
CA LEU A 81 -4.28 -0.23 0.59
C LEU A 81 -4.65 0.89 -0.40
N LEU A 82 -5.92 1.30 -0.43
CA LEU A 82 -6.40 2.36 -1.32
C LEU A 82 -6.01 3.77 -0.85
N ASN A 83 -5.91 4.00 0.46
CA ASN A 83 -5.77 5.35 1.02
C ASN A 83 -4.35 5.71 1.49
N ASP A 84 -3.52 4.74 1.88
CA ASP A 84 -2.17 5.05 2.37
C ASP A 84 -1.22 5.32 1.17
N PRO A 85 -0.53 6.48 1.16
CA PRO A 85 0.33 6.88 0.05
C PRO A 85 1.42 5.85 -0.27
N THR A 86 1.91 5.12 0.75
CA THR A 86 2.93 4.10 0.57
C THR A 86 2.47 2.97 -0.37
N TYR A 87 1.20 2.57 -0.27
CA TYR A 87 0.63 1.52 -1.12
C TYR A 87 0.19 2.07 -2.48
N VAL A 88 -0.30 3.30 -2.53
CA VAL A 88 -0.67 3.98 -3.80
C VAL A 88 0.56 4.18 -4.69
N GLU A 89 1.67 4.68 -4.13
CA GLU A 89 2.94 4.84 -4.85
C GLU A 89 3.50 3.49 -5.30
N ALA A 90 3.38 2.45 -4.47
CA ALA A 90 3.79 1.10 -4.84
C ALA A 90 2.92 0.51 -5.97
N ALA A 91 1.61 0.74 -5.96
CA ALA A 91 0.69 0.32 -7.01
C ALA A 91 0.98 1.03 -8.33
N ALA A 92 1.28 2.33 -8.29
CA ALA A 92 1.68 3.10 -9.47
C ALA A 92 2.99 2.56 -10.09
N ALA A 93 4.01 2.30 -9.26
CA ALA A 93 5.28 1.72 -9.73
C ALA A 93 5.09 0.29 -10.29
N LEU A 94 4.19 -0.50 -9.71
CA LEU A 94 3.83 -1.82 -10.23
C LEU A 94 3.12 -1.71 -11.59
N ALA A 95 2.18 -0.77 -11.73
CA ALA A 95 1.47 -0.52 -12.98
C ALA A 95 2.44 -0.12 -14.10
N GLU A 96 3.36 0.81 -13.83
CA GLU A 96 4.41 1.22 -14.77
C GLU A 96 5.28 0.03 -15.22
N GLY A 97 5.71 -0.81 -14.26
CA GLY A 97 6.46 -2.02 -14.54
C GLY A 97 5.66 -3.06 -15.36
N SER A 98 4.35 -3.14 -15.14
CA SER A 98 3.45 -4.05 -15.87
C SER A 98 3.16 -3.57 -17.29
N SER A 99 3.01 -2.25 -17.53
CA SER A 99 2.88 -1.71 -18.88
C SER A 99 4.15 -1.92 -19.70
N THR A 100 5.30 -1.89 -19.04
CA THR A 100 6.61 -2.13 -19.69
C THR A 100 6.87 -3.62 -19.94
N ARG A 101 6.48 -4.49 -18.99
CA ARG A 101 6.43 -5.95 -19.18
C ARG A 101 5.09 -6.34 -19.80
N ASN A 102 4.91 -6.09 -21.09
CA ASN A 102 3.75 -6.59 -21.82
C ASN A 102 4.08 -7.94 -22.49
N PRO A 103 3.78 -9.11 -21.87
CA PRO A 103 3.82 -10.38 -22.59
C PRO A 103 2.49 -10.70 -23.30
N THR A 104 1.37 -10.08 -22.93
CA THR A 104 0.07 -10.27 -23.58
C THR A 104 -0.84 -9.06 -23.30
N ALA A 105 -1.13 -8.25 -24.32
CA ALA A 105 -2.47 -7.69 -24.40
C ALA A 105 -3.46 -8.85 -24.21
N PHE A 106 -4.58 -8.66 -23.49
CA PHE A 106 -5.60 -9.69 -23.27
C PHE A 106 -5.67 -10.62 -24.48
N PRO A 107 -5.51 -11.95 -24.35
CA PRO A 107 -5.44 -12.80 -25.53
C PRO A 107 -6.67 -12.55 -26.39
N ASP A 108 -6.49 -12.54 -27.72
CA ASP A 108 -7.51 -12.03 -28.65
C ASP A 108 -8.86 -12.78 -28.53
N ASP A 109 -8.86 -13.95 -27.89
CA ASP A 109 -10.00 -14.80 -27.57
C ASP A 109 -10.67 -14.54 -26.21
N TRP A 110 -10.26 -13.51 -25.45
CA TRP A 110 -10.87 -13.19 -24.15
C TRP A 110 -12.37 -12.87 -24.32
N PRO A 111 -13.27 -13.57 -23.61
CA PRO A 111 -14.73 -13.46 -23.83
C PRO A 111 -15.32 -12.08 -23.49
N GLY A 112 -14.56 -11.22 -22.80
CA GLY A 112 -14.92 -9.82 -22.52
C GLY A 112 -14.25 -8.80 -23.45
N ARG A 113 -13.48 -9.23 -24.46
CA ARG A 113 -12.83 -8.35 -25.43
C ARG A 113 -13.85 -8.02 -26.52
N SER A 114 -14.64 -6.97 -26.30
CA SER A 114 -15.43 -6.40 -27.40
C SER A 114 -14.45 -5.83 -28.43
N ASP A 115 -14.53 -6.30 -29.68
CA ASP A 115 -13.64 -6.02 -30.84
C ASP A 115 -13.46 -4.54 -31.24
N GLY A 116 -13.88 -3.58 -30.41
CA GLY A 116 -13.92 -2.16 -30.72
C GLY A 116 -12.82 -1.29 -30.12
N CYS A 117 -11.95 -1.82 -29.26
CA CYS A 117 -10.95 -1.01 -28.54
C CYS A 117 -9.52 -1.50 -28.81
N SER A 118 -9.14 -1.54 -30.08
CA SER A 118 -7.73 -1.58 -30.47
C SER A 118 -7.14 -0.18 -30.37
N PRO A 119 -5.92 0.01 -29.79
CA PRO A 119 -5.27 1.30 -29.69
C PRO A 119 -4.85 1.77 -31.09
N GLY A 120 -5.77 2.39 -31.83
CA GLY A 120 -5.51 2.88 -33.18
C GLY A 120 -6.72 2.94 -34.12
N ASN A 121 -7.88 2.40 -33.73
CA ASN A 121 -9.08 2.45 -34.58
C ASN A 121 -10.18 3.30 -33.92
N PRO A 122 -10.75 4.33 -34.58
CA PRO A 122 -11.84 5.10 -34.00
C PRO A 122 -13.05 4.19 -33.77
N ALA A 123 -13.68 4.33 -32.60
CA ALA A 123 -14.86 3.55 -32.21
C ALA A 123 -15.94 3.61 -33.31
N PRO A 124 -16.51 2.47 -33.73
CA PRO A 124 -17.55 2.48 -34.74
C PRO A 124 -18.77 3.25 -34.21
N LYS A 125 -19.19 4.29 -34.92
CA LYS A 125 -20.39 5.05 -34.57
C LYS A 125 -21.60 4.12 -34.67
N ARG A 126 -22.24 3.84 -33.53
CA ARG A 126 -23.51 3.10 -33.52
C ARG A 126 -24.56 3.92 -34.28
N PRO A 127 -25.33 3.34 -35.20
CA PRO A 127 -26.46 4.03 -35.80
C PRO A 127 -27.50 4.28 -34.71
N VAL A 128 -27.94 5.53 -34.59
CA VAL A 128 -29.08 5.91 -33.76
C VAL A 128 -30.33 5.47 -34.52
N SER A 129 -31.03 4.47 -33.97
CA SER A 129 -32.42 4.16 -34.31
C SER A 129 -33.36 5.09 -33.56
#